data_AF-A0A9D2SD47-F1
#
_entry.id   AF-A0A9D2SD47-F1
#
_cell.length_a   1.000
_cell.length_b   1.000
_cell.length_c   1.000
_cell.angle_alpha   90.00
_cell.angle_beta   90.00
_cell.angle_gamma   90.00
#
_symmetry.space_group_name_H-M   'P 1'
#
loop_
_entity.id
_entity.type
_entity.pdbx_description
1 polymer ?
#
loop_
_entity_poly.entity_id
_entity_poly.type
_entity_poly.pdbx_seq_one_letter_code
_entity_poly.pdbx_strand_id
1 'polypeptide(L)'
;MGKIKELHACKKKLMEEVNCIDAAEELGLKMKIKGNRIQVECPFHRSMLGRDDRSLGNCVISRTGKRCNCFACNGHGDAIEMVMAYNGMCFSEAVDWLAERRAPHLMEGMEGRSREKPEKCPFTDEEFNVIGIHTSRFLIPVGAAPSKYAARNKPGGKGKHREIVYPAENNDDYVILCESARMDIRDIFYDNKQIFWQIVEPKAMEAAERYRDQIESLERNRKGEEPLRDLMVEELTSRLKIAKKFIH
;
A
#
# COMPACT_ATOMS: atom_id res chain seq x y z
N MET A 1 7.08 28.25 3.28
CA MET A 1 7.42 27.24 4.31
C MET A 1 7.85 25.96 3.61
N GLY A 2 9.16 25.70 3.59
CA GLY A 2 9.73 24.53 2.91
C GLY A 2 9.24 23.24 3.56
N LYS A 3 8.75 22.30 2.74
CA LYS A 3 8.47 20.94 3.20
C LYS A 3 9.81 20.30 3.61
N ILE A 4 9.99 20.05 4.91
CA ILE A 4 11.10 19.25 5.41
C ILE A 4 10.93 17.86 4.80
N LYS A 5 11.81 17.49 3.86
CA LYS A 5 11.88 16.15 3.29
C LYS A 5 12.61 15.28 4.30
N GLU A 6 11.87 14.57 5.15
CA GLU A 6 12.48 13.54 5.99
C GLU A 6 12.91 12.38 5.09
N LEU A 7 14.22 12.28 4.88
CA LEU A 7 14.85 11.15 4.20
C LEU A 7 15.11 10.07 5.23
N HIS A 8 14.53 8.90 5.01
CA HIS A 8 14.69 7.75 5.89
C HIS A 8 15.65 6.71 5.31
N ALA A 9 16.37 6.00 6.16
CA ALA A 9 17.25 4.91 5.75
C ALA A 9 16.47 3.76 5.08
N CYS A 10 17.15 3.04 4.19
CA CYS A 10 16.52 1.91 3.51
C CYS A 10 16.56 0.67 4.41
N LYS A 11 15.39 0.19 4.87
CA LYS A 11 15.27 -1.06 5.68
C LYS A 11 16.09 -2.21 5.11
N LYS A 12 16.06 -2.45 3.80
CA LYS A 12 16.77 -3.59 3.21
C LYS A 12 18.28 -3.51 3.48
N LYS A 13 18.89 -2.34 3.23
CA LYS A 13 20.31 -2.12 3.46
C LYS A 13 20.65 -2.17 4.95
N LEU A 14 19.82 -1.54 5.78
CA LEU A 14 20.02 -1.55 7.23
C LEU A 14 20.02 -2.98 7.80
N MET A 15 19.07 -3.83 7.39
CA MET A 15 18.96 -5.22 7.86
C MET A 15 20.03 -6.17 7.28
N GLU A 16 20.86 -5.72 6.34
CA GLU A 16 22.06 -6.45 5.88
C GLU A 16 23.22 -6.27 6.88
N GLU A 17 23.23 -5.16 7.62
CA GLU A 17 24.33 -4.75 8.51
C GLU A 17 23.96 -4.82 10.00
N VAL A 18 22.68 -4.70 10.33
CA VAL A 18 22.18 -4.61 11.71
C VAL A 18 21.29 -5.80 12.07
N ASN A 19 21.41 -6.29 13.30
CA ASN A 19 20.64 -7.39 13.85
C ASN A 19 20.02 -7.06 15.23
N CYS A 20 19.27 -8.00 15.80
CA CYS A 20 18.54 -7.80 17.07
C CYS A 20 19.46 -7.65 18.29
N ILE A 21 20.70 -8.14 18.22
CA ILE A 21 21.71 -7.95 19.26
C ILE A 21 22.14 -6.48 19.27
N ASP A 22 22.45 -5.91 18.09
CA ASP A 22 22.80 -4.50 17.96
C ASP A 22 21.66 -3.60 18.49
N ALA A 23 20.42 -3.91 18.11
CA ALA A 23 19.25 -3.18 18.63
C ALA A 23 19.12 -3.32 20.15
N ALA A 24 19.36 -4.50 20.72
CA ALA A 24 19.31 -4.69 22.16
C ALA A 24 20.39 -3.89 22.89
N GLU A 25 21.61 -3.82 22.34
CA GLU A 25 22.70 -3.00 22.88
C GLU A 25 22.36 -1.51 22.86
N GLU A 26 21.87 -0.98 21.73
CA GLU A 26 21.50 0.43 21.60
C GLU A 26 20.32 0.82 22.50
N LEU A 27 19.38 -0.11 22.72
CA LEU A 27 18.25 0.11 23.62
C LEU A 27 18.62 -0.06 25.11
N GLY A 28 19.86 -0.48 25.41
CA GLY A 28 20.30 -0.74 26.78
C GLY A 28 19.62 -1.94 27.44
N LEU A 29 19.11 -2.90 26.65
CA LEU A 29 18.42 -4.08 27.15
C LEU A 29 19.42 -5.04 27.78
N LYS A 30 19.05 -5.60 28.94
CA LYS A 30 19.85 -6.64 29.56
C LYS A 30 19.88 -7.88 28.68
N MET A 31 21.05 -8.47 28.51
CA MET A 31 21.23 -9.72 27.76
C MET A 31 22.03 -10.75 28.56
N LYS A 32 21.70 -12.03 28.37
CA LYS A 32 22.44 -13.16 28.93
C LYS A 32 22.52 -14.30 27.93
N ILE A 33 23.73 -14.79 27.69
CA ILE A 33 23.94 -15.99 26.88
C ILE A 33 23.68 -17.22 27.76
N LYS A 34 22.78 -18.10 27.32
CA LYS A 34 22.51 -19.38 27.98
C LYS A 34 22.49 -20.50 26.94
N GLY A 35 23.60 -21.22 26.84
CA GLY A 35 23.81 -22.23 25.81
C GLY A 35 23.80 -21.60 24.42
N ASN A 36 22.96 -22.10 23.51
CA ASN A 36 22.84 -21.60 22.14
C ASN A 36 21.75 -20.52 21.96
N ARG A 37 21.28 -19.92 23.05
CA ARG A 37 20.23 -18.89 23.05
C ARG A 37 20.72 -17.63 23.75
N ILE A 38 20.39 -16.48 23.17
CA ILE A 38 20.63 -15.18 23.78
C ILE A 38 19.30 -14.76 24.40
N GLN A 39 19.26 -14.76 25.73
CA GLN A 39 18.14 -14.26 26.51
C GLN A 39 18.26 -12.74 26.60
N VAL A 40 17.16 -12.02 26.39
CA VAL A 40 17.14 -10.56 26.37
C VAL A 40 15.93 -10.06 27.15
N GLU A 41 16.05 -8.88 27.76
CA GLU A 41 14.91 -8.15 28.29
C GLU A 41 13.92 -7.83 27.18
N CYS A 42 12.64 -8.13 27.38
CA CYS A 42 11.68 -8.08 26.29
C CYS A 42 11.32 -6.63 25.89
N PRO A 43 11.61 -6.20 24.65
CA PRO A 43 11.22 -4.86 24.19
C PRO A 43 9.72 -4.71 23.91
N PHE A 44 9.00 -5.83 23.80
CA PHE A 44 7.57 -5.86 23.45
C PHE A 44 6.64 -5.92 24.66
N HIS A 45 7.16 -6.18 25.86
CA HIS A 45 6.31 -6.47 27.03
C HIS A 45 5.42 -5.28 27.40
N ARG A 46 5.99 -4.07 27.38
CA ARG A 46 5.26 -2.85 27.71
C ARG A 46 4.21 -2.51 26.65
N SER A 47 4.53 -2.66 25.36
CA SER A 47 3.60 -2.39 24.27
C SER A 47 2.49 -3.45 24.13
N MET A 48 2.79 -4.72 24.45
CA MET A 48 1.82 -5.82 24.34
C MET A 48 0.96 -6.02 25.58
N LEU A 49 1.52 -5.82 26.78
CA LEU A 49 0.87 -6.14 28.07
C LEU A 49 0.76 -4.94 29.02
N GLY A 50 1.26 -3.75 28.65
CA GLY A 50 1.19 -2.55 29.49
C GLY A 50 2.08 -2.57 30.73
N ARG A 51 3.01 -3.54 30.83
CA ARG A 51 3.91 -3.72 31.98
C ARG A 51 5.28 -4.24 31.54
N ASP A 52 6.30 -3.97 32.34
CA ASP A 52 7.65 -4.43 32.06
C ASP A 52 7.81 -5.94 32.31
N ASP A 53 8.77 -6.57 31.63
CA ASP A 53 9.05 -7.99 31.80
C ASP A 53 9.66 -8.26 33.19
N ARG A 54 9.19 -9.33 33.84
CA ARG A 54 9.66 -9.73 35.18
C ARG A 54 10.79 -10.75 35.12
N SER A 55 11.05 -11.37 33.97
CA SER A 55 12.03 -12.45 33.85
C SER A 55 12.80 -12.39 32.54
N LEU A 56 14.12 -12.21 32.66
CA LEU A 56 15.07 -12.17 31.54
C LEU A 56 15.05 -13.42 30.65
N GLY A 57 14.42 -14.52 31.09
CA GLY A 57 14.34 -15.77 30.33
C GLY A 57 13.18 -15.87 29.34
N ASN A 58 12.25 -14.92 29.37
CA ASN A 58 11.02 -14.98 28.57
C ASN A 58 11.22 -14.61 27.10
N CYS A 59 12.21 -13.77 26.81
CA CYS A 59 12.49 -13.28 25.47
C CYS A 59 13.87 -13.73 24.99
N VAL A 60 13.93 -14.17 23.74
CA VAL A 60 15.09 -14.82 23.14
C VAL A 60 15.35 -14.28 21.74
N ILE A 61 16.60 -13.94 21.46
CA ILE A 61 17.08 -13.62 20.12
C ILE A 61 17.50 -14.93 19.42
N SER A 62 17.10 -15.08 18.16
CA SER A 62 17.44 -16.23 17.32
C SER A 62 18.95 -16.33 17.15
N ARG A 63 19.46 -17.55 16.90
CA ARG A 63 20.90 -17.78 16.67
C ARG A 63 21.48 -16.92 15.56
N THR A 64 20.66 -16.60 14.55
CA THR A 64 21.03 -15.74 13.42
C THR A 64 21.04 -14.24 13.76
N GLY A 65 20.62 -13.86 14.96
CA GLY A 65 20.42 -12.45 15.35
C GLY A 65 19.25 -11.77 14.67
N LYS A 66 18.56 -12.41 13.71
CA LYS A 66 17.56 -11.73 12.86
C LYS A 66 16.19 -11.54 13.50
N ARG A 67 15.85 -12.33 14.52
CA ARG A 67 14.52 -12.29 15.14
C ARG A 67 14.63 -12.34 16.66
N CYS A 68 13.77 -11.59 17.31
CA CYS A 68 13.54 -11.59 18.75
C CYS A 68 12.13 -12.12 19.00
N ASN A 69 11.95 -13.06 19.93
CA ASN A 69 10.64 -13.63 20.25
C ASN A 69 10.48 -13.73 21.77
N CYS A 70 9.33 -13.33 22.27
CA CYS A 70 8.96 -13.45 23.68
C CYS A 70 7.85 -14.48 23.86
N PHE A 71 8.11 -15.50 24.68
CA PHE A 71 7.16 -16.58 24.96
C PHE A 71 6.09 -16.20 26.00
N ALA A 72 6.27 -15.10 26.73
CA ALA A 72 5.31 -14.64 27.72
C ALA A 72 4.27 -13.64 27.17
N CYS A 73 4.68 -12.67 26.35
CA CYS A 73 3.78 -11.67 25.75
C CYS A 73 3.43 -11.91 24.27
N ASN A 74 3.97 -12.97 23.66
CA ASN A 74 3.89 -13.26 22.22
C ASN A 74 4.43 -12.16 21.28
N GLY A 75 5.12 -11.17 21.84
CA GLY A 75 5.84 -10.16 21.08
C GLY A 75 6.97 -10.79 20.27
N HIS A 76 7.07 -10.42 19.00
CA HIS A 76 8.09 -10.93 18.10
C HIS A 76 8.46 -9.87 17.07
N GLY A 77 9.72 -9.86 16.65
CA GLY A 77 10.13 -8.91 15.62
C GLY A 77 11.58 -8.99 15.19
N ASP A 78 11.93 -8.21 14.17
CA ASP A 78 13.30 -7.88 13.79
C ASP A 78 13.85 -6.70 14.62
N ALA A 79 15.10 -6.29 14.34
CA ALA A 79 15.78 -5.23 15.06
C ALA A 79 15.00 -3.89 15.06
N ILE A 80 14.34 -3.57 13.93
CA ILE A 80 13.53 -2.35 13.80
C ILE A 80 12.27 -2.47 14.65
N GLU A 81 11.58 -3.62 14.57
CA GLU A 81 10.37 -3.89 15.36
C GLU A 81 10.65 -3.84 16.89
N MET A 82 11.86 -4.22 17.33
CA MET A 82 12.29 -4.04 18.73
C MET A 82 12.37 -2.56 19.12
N VAL A 83 13.01 -1.73 18.30
CA VAL A 83 13.14 -0.28 18.55
C VAL A 83 11.77 0.40 18.57
N MET A 84 10.91 0.07 17.61
CA MET A 84 9.52 0.57 17.56
C MET A 84 8.77 0.24 18.85
N ALA A 85 8.82 -1.02 19.27
CA ALA A 85 8.07 -1.50 20.44
C ALA A 85 8.56 -0.88 21.75
N TYR A 86 9.88 -0.69 21.90
CA TYR A 86 10.48 -0.18 23.14
C TYR A 86 10.35 1.34 23.27
N ASN A 87 10.65 2.09 22.20
CA ASN A 87 10.62 3.55 22.22
C ASN A 87 9.25 4.15 21.85
N GLY A 88 8.30 3.36 21.35
CA GLY A 88 7.04 3.86 20.82
C GLY A 88 7.18 4.63 19.50
N MET A 89 8.24 4.36 18.74
CA MET A 89 8.55 5.04 17.48
C MET A 89 7.75 4.44 16.32
N CYS A 90 7.42 5.27 15.34
CA CYS A 90 6.91 4.78 14.07
C CYS A 90 8.03 4.11 13.25
N PHE A 91 7.66 3.39 12.20
CA PHE A 91 8.61 2.57 11.43
C PHE A 91 9.79 3.38 10.86
N SER A 92 9.52 4.54 10.27
CA SER A 92 10.56 5.39 9.68
C SER A 92 11.52 5.95 10.74
N GLU A 93 10.99 6.43 11.86
CA GLU A 93 11.79 6.90 12.99
C GLU A 93 12.68 5.79 13.55
N ALA A 94 12.16 4.58 13.71
CA ALA A 94 12.93 3.45 14.22
C ALA A 94 14.05 3.01 13.27
N VAL A 95 13.80 3.10 11.95
CA VAL A 95 14.81 2.80 10.93
C VAL A 95 15.93 3.82 10.97
N ASP A 96 15.62 5.11 11.07
CA ASP A 96 16.62 6.17 11.13
C ASP A 96 17.39 6.14 12.45
N TRP A 97 16.68 5.97 13.57
CA TRP A 97 17.28 5.86 14.89
C TRP A 97 18.36 4.78 14.94
N LEU A 98 18.08 3.64 14.32
CA LEU A 98 19.00 2.50 14.28
C LEU A 98 20.11 2.71 13.24
N ALA A 99 19.81 3.31 12.09
CA ALA A 99 20.79 3.65 11.07
C ALA A 99 21.82 4.68 11.56
N GLU A 100 21.39 5.75 12.22
CA GLU A 100 22.27 6.78 12.82
C GLU A 100 23.31 6.19 13.77
N ARG A 101 22.94 5.13 14.51
CA ARG A 101 23.77 4.53 15.55
C ARG A 101 24.69 3.43 15.04
N ARG A 102 24.22 2.61 14.09
CA ARG A 102 24.93 1.39 13.67
C ARG A 102 25.34 1.35 12.21
N ALA A 103 24.76 2.21 11.36
CA ALA A 103 25.07 2.27 9.94
C ALA A 103 25.00 3.72 9.39
N PRO A 104 25.78 4.67 9.94
CA PRO A 104 25.67 6.09 9.61
C PRO A 104 25.98 6.41 8.14
N HIS A 105 26.79 5.60 7.46
CA HIS A 105 27.03 5.70 6.01
C HIS A 105 25.76 5.47 5.17
N LEU A 106 24.72 4.83 5.73
CA LEU A 106 23.43 4.71 5.07
C LEU A 106 22.65 6.03 5.09
N MET A 107 23.03 6.96 5.98
CA MET A 107 22.51 8.33 6.08
C MET A 107 23.31 9.31 5.20
N GLU A 108 24.57 9.01 4.88
CA GLU A 108 25.42 9.82 4.00
C GLU A 108 24.99 9.70 2.52
N GLY A 109 24.98 10.82 1.79
CA GLY A 109 24.58 10.83 0.38
C GLY A 109 23.06 10.65 0.15
N MET A 110 22.24 10.95 1.17
CA MET A 110 20.79 11.08 1.10
C MET A 110 20.31 12.33 0.33
N GLU A 111 21.14 12.91 -0.54
CA GLU A 111 20.65 13.85 -1.56
C GLU A 111 19.97 13.04 -2.68
N GLY A 112 18.65 13.19 -2.82
CA GLY A 112 17.96 12.84 -4.06
C GLY A 112 17.20 11.51 -4.14
N ARG A 113 17.01 10.75 -3.05
CA ARG A 113 15.99 9.67 -3.04
C ARG A 113 14.66 10.15 -2.50
N SER A 114 14.04 11.11 -3.19
CA SER A 114 12.61 11.30 -3.05
C SER A 114 11.92 10.06 -3.60
N ARG A 115 11.38 9.21 -2.72
CA ARG A 115 10.08 8.62 -3.06
C ARG A 115 9.12 9.79 -3.03
N GLU A 116 8.90 10.43 -4.19
CA GLU A 116 7.66 11.18 -4.35
C GLU A 116 6.56 10.22 -3.90
N LYS A 117 5.85 10.57 -2.81
CA LYS A 117 4.67 9.81 -2.44
C LYS A 117 3.82 9.83 -3.70
N PRO A 118 3.52 8.67 -4.32
CA PRO A 118 2.74 8.66 -5.54
C PRO A 118 1.48 9.44 -5.21
N GLU A 119 1.24 10.48 -6.00
CA GLU A 119 0.08 11.34 -5.85
C GLU A 119 -1.13 10.43 -5.80
N LYS A 120 -1.83 10.38 -4.65
CA LYS A 120 -2.97 9.48 -4.50
C LYS A 120 -3.98 9.82 -5.58
N CYS A 121 -4.55 8.79 -6.22
CA CYS A 121 -5.68 9.01 -7.11
C CYS A 121 -6.73 9.86 -6.38
N PRO A 122 -7.12 11.03 -6.92
CA PRO A 122 -7.94 11.98 -6.19
C PRO A 122 -9.42 11.56 -6.12
N PHE A 123 -9.78 10.45 -6.77
CA PHE A 123 -11.15 10.00 -6.96
C PHE A 123 -11.51 8.80 -6.09
N THR A 124 -12.75 8.77 -5.62
CA THR A 124 -13.31 7.65 -4.84
C THR A 124 -14.01 6.62 -5.72
N ASP A 125 -14.29 5.44 -5.17
CA ASP A 125 -15.05 4.39 -5.87
C ASP A 125 -16.48 4.82 -6.19
N GLU A 126 -17.09 5.64 -5.34
CA GLU A 126 -18.40 6.24 -5.57
C GLU A 126 -18.37 7.15 -6.80
N GLU A 127 -17.32 7.96 -6.94
CA GLU A 127 -17.15 8.85 -8.10
C GLU A 127 -16.93 8.07 -9.40
N PHE A 128 -16.17 6.97 -9.37
CA PHE A 128 -16.02 6.07 -10.52
C PHE A 128 -17.35 5.39 -10.90
N ASN A 129 -18.14 4.97 -9.90
CA ASN A 129 -19.46 4.37 -10.15
C ASN A 129 -20.42 5.35 -10.82
N VAL A 130 -20.35 6.64 -10.50
CA VAL A 130 -21.18 7.67 -11.16
C VAL A 130 -20.92 7.75 -12.66
N ILE A 131 -19.68 7.54 -13.11
CA ILE A 131 -19.32 7.51 -14.54
C ILE A 131 -19.38 6.10 -15.16
N GLY A 132 -19.90 5.12 -14.42
CA GLY A 132 -20.06 3.74 -14.91
C GLY A 132 -18.76 2.93 -14.97
N ILE A 133 -17.71 3.38 -14.28
CA ILE A 133 -16.48 2.61 -14.11
C ILE A 133 -16.62 1.79 -12.83
N HIS A 134 -16.98 0.52 -12.98
CA HIS A 134 -17.00 -0.42 -11.88
C HIS A 134 -15.60 -1.01 -11.72
N THR A 135 -14.89 -0.53 -10.71
CA THR A 135 -13.55 -1.00 -10.34
C THR A 135 -13.61 -2.46 -9.91
N SER A 136 -13.42 -3.36 -10.88
CA SER A 136 -13.31 -4.79 -10.66
C SER A 136 -11.86 -5.21 -10.84
N ARG A 137 -11.40 -6.12 -9.99
CA ARG A 137 -10.04 -6.65 -10.09
C ARG A 137 -9.96 -7.60 -11.27
N PHE A 138 -9.29 -7.21 -12.34
CA PHE A 138 -9.08 -8.07 -13.51
C PHE A 138 -7.70 -8.70 -13.51
N LEU A 139 -7.61 -9.91 -14.07
CA LEU A 139 -6.34 -10.64 -14.23
C LEU A 139 -5.51 -10.01 -15.34
N ILE A 140 -4.19 -9.98 -15.16
CA ILE A 140 -3.25 -9.38 -16.12
C ILE A 140 -2.45 -10.49 -16.82
N PRO A 141 -2.14 -10.36 -18.12
CA PRO A 141 -1.22 -11.26 -18.82
C PRO A 141 0.15 -11.35 -18.17
N VAL A 142 0.80 -12.52 -18.33
CA VAL A 142 2.13 -12.73 -17.77
C VAL A 142 3.13 -11.78 -18.42
N GLY A 143 3.92 -11.05 -17.61
CA GLY A 143 4.87 -10.06 -18.11
C GLY A 143 4.27 -8.69 -18.45
N ALA A 144 2.95 -8.53 -18.42
CA ALA A 144 2.27 -7.26 -18.68
C ALA A 144 1.89 -6.48 -17.39
N ALA A 145 2.32 -6.93 -16.20
CA ALA A 145 1.98 -6.23 -14.98
C ALA A 145 2.71 -4.88 -14.83
N PRO A 146 2.03 -3.87 -14.28
CA PRO A 146 2.68 -2.69 -13.77
C PRO A 146 3.61 -2.96 -12.57
N SER A 147 4.44 -1.94 -12.27
CA SER A 147 5.64 -2.03 -11.42
C SER A 147 5.43 -2.72 -10.06
N LYS A 148 4.25 -2.53 -9.44
CA LYS A 148 3.94 -3.10 -8.12
C LYS A 148 3.71 -4.61 -8.12
N TYR A 149 3.31 -5.19 -9.25
CA TYR A 149 3.16 -6.64 -9.42
C TYR A 149 4.19 -7.25 -10.36
N ALA A 150 5.05 -6.44 -10.99
CA ALA A 150 6.09 -6.90 -11.91
C ALA A 150 6.98 -8.01 -11.32
N ALA A 151 7.20 -8.06 -10.00
CA ALA A 151 7.96 -9.14 -9.37
C ALA A 151 7.17 -10.47 -9.24
N ARG A 152 5.85 -10.39 -9.10
CA ARG A 152 4.94 -11.55 -9.00
C ARG A 152 4.49 -12.02 -10.39
N ASN A 153 4.49 -11.11 -11.34
CA ASN A 153 4.09 -11.33 -12.71
C ASN A 153 5.31 -11.47 -13.64
N LYS A 154 6.17 -12.44 -13.32
CA LYS A 154 7.28 -12.89 -14.18
C LYS A 154 7.09 -14.36 -14.50
N PRO A 155 7.60 -14.84 -15.65
CA PRO A 155 7.75 -16.26 -15.90
C PRO A 155 8.51 -16.92 -14.72
N GLY A 156 7.93 -17.94 -14.09
CA GLY A 156 8.52 -18.62 -12.93
C GLY A 156 8.39 -17.89 -11.57
N GLY A 157 7.55 -16.85 -11.48
CA GLY A 157 7.23 -16.21 -10.21
C GLY A 157 6.51 -17.15 -9.22
N LYS A 158 6.59 -16.89 -7.91
CA LYS A 158 5.90 -17.69 -6.87
C LYS A 158 4.36 -17.51 -6.86
N GLY A 159 3.79 -16.84 -7.87
CA GLY A 159 2.36 -16.58 -7.96
C GLY A 159 1.60 -17.81 -8.47
N LYS A 160 0.32 -17.96 -8.08
CA LYS A 160 -0.57 -18.90 -8.77
C LYS A 160 -0.87 -18.34 -10.15
N HIS A 161 -0.68 -19.14 -11.19
CA HIS A 161 -0.95 -18.80 -12.58
C HIS A 161 -2.14 -19.63 -13.07
N ARG A 162 -3.00 -19.03 -13.89
CA ARG A 162 -4.07 -19.76 -14.57
C ARG A 162 -3.85 -19.60 -16.07
N GLU A 163 -3.64 -20.72 -16.72
CA GLU A 163 -3.71 -20.77 -18.18
C GLU A 163 -5.16 -20.54 -18.57
N ILE A 164 -5.42 -19.46 -19.27
CA ILE A 164 -6.73 -19.18 -19.87
C ILE A 164 -6.47 -19.15 -21.37
N VAL A 165 -6.92 -20.19 -22.05
CA VAL A 165 -6.79 -20.32 -23.50
C VAL A 165 -7.78 -19.35 -24.14
N TYR A 166 -7.26 -18.29 -24.76
CA TYR A 166 -8.04 -17.49 -25.70
C TYR A 166 -7.78 -18.06 -27.09
N PRO A 167 -8.79 -18.65 -27.77
CA PRO A 167 -8.63 -19.02 -29.16
C PRO A 167 -8.52 -17.75 -29.98
N ALA A 168 -7.31 -17.44 -30.47
CA ALA A 168 -7.15 -16.46 -31.53
C ALA A 168 -7.68 -17.07 -32.83
N GLU A 169 -8.41 -16.29 -33.63
CA GLU A 169 -9.04 -16.80 -34.85
C GLU A 169 -8.03 -17.33 -35.89
N ASN A 170 -6.74 -17.03 -35.74
CA ASN A 170 -5.65 -17.62 -36.49
C ASN A 170 -4.37 -17.67 -35.61
N ASN A 171 -3.74 -18.84 -35.51
CA ASN A 171 -2.56 -19.23 -34.72
C ASN A 171 -2.76 -19.59 -33.24
N ASP A 172 -2.08 -20.67 -32.84
CA ASP A 172 -1.97 -21.27 -31.50
C ASP A 172 -1.26 -20.36 -30.47
N ASP A 173 -1.56 -19.06 -30.46
CA ASP A 173 -1.01 -18.12 -29.49
C ASP A 173 -1.82 -18.19 -28.19
N TYR A 174 -1.16 -18.67 -27.12
CA TYR A 174 -1.74 -18.75 -25.79
C TYR A 174 -1.35 -17.52 -24.94
N VAL A 175 -2.31 -16.98 -24.20
CA VAL A 175 -2.07 -15.92 -23.21
C VAL A 175 -2.15 -16.52 -21.81
N ILE A 176 -1.04 -16.50 -21.07
CA ILE A 176 -1.03 -16.93 -19.68
C ILE A 176 -1.49 -15.77 -18.79
N LEU A 177 -2.50 -15.97 -17.94
CA LEU A 177 -2.97 -14.95 -16.99
C LEU A 177 -2.45 -15.23 -15.58
N CYS A 178 -2.06 -14.18 -14.87
CA CYS A 178 -1.55 -14.30 -13.50
C CYS A 178 -2.69 -14.09 -12.49
N GLU A 179 -3.08 -15.13 -11.72
CA GLU A 179 -4.16 -15.01 -10.71
C GLU A 179 -3.81 -14.06 -9.56
N SER A 180 -2.51 -13.96 -9.29
CA SER A 180 -1.97 -13.16 -8.19
C SER A 180 -1.73 -11.69 -8.56
N ALA A 181 -1.73 -11.35 -9.85
CA ALA A 181 -1.59 -9.98 -10.33
C ALA A 181 -2.96 -9.47 -10.80
N ARG A 182 -3.49 -8.48 -10.09
CA ARG A 182 -4.79 -7.88 -10.36
C ARG A 182 -4.65 -6.39 -10.49
N MET A 183 -5.27 -5.79 -11.49
CA MET A 183 -5.24 -4.35 -11.70
C MET A 183 -6.57 -3.71 -11.30
N ASP A 184 -6.50 -2.53 -10.67
CA ASP A 184 -7.59 -1.58 -10.47
C ASP A 184 -7.36 -0.33 -11.35
N ILE A 185 -8.40 0.44 -11.67
CA ILE A 185 -8.29 1.71 -12.42
C ILE A 185 -7.33 2.69 -11.72
N ARG A 186 -7.31 2.65 -10.39
CA ARG A 186 -6.39 3.45 -9.57
C ARG A 186 -4.94 3.07 -9.80
N ASP A 187 -4.66 1.82 -10.15
CA ASP A 187 -3.30 1.38 -10.48
C ASP A 187 -2.84 1.99 -11.80
N ILE A 188 -3.73 2.03 -12.80
CA ILE A 188 -3.48 2.69 -14.08
C ILE A 188 -3.15 4.18 -13.86
N PHE A 189 -3.83 4.85 -12.93
CA PHE A 189 -3.51 6.24 -12.58
C PHE A 189 -2.05 6.42 -12.10
N TYR A 190 -1.55 5.49 -11.28
CA TYR A 190 -0.19 5.54 -10.75
C TYR A 190 0.86 5.17 -11.80
N ASP A 191 0.53 4.23 -12.69
CA ASP A 191 1.49 3.72 -13.68
C ASP A 191 1.55 4.60 -14.93
N ASN A 192 0.41 5.08 -15.43
CA ASN A 192 0.33 5.92 -16.63
C ASN A 192 -0.92 6.82 -16.61
N LYS A 193 -0.73 8.08 -16.23
CA LYS A 193 -1.78 9.11 -16.20
C LYS A 193 -2.42 9.35 -17.58
N GLN A 194 -1.67 9.22 -18.67
CA GLN A 194 -2.21 9.42 -20.03
C GLN A 194 -3.24 8.35 -20.36
N ILE A 195 -2.92 7.08 -20.10
CA ILE A 195 -3.83 5.96 -20.34
C ILE A 195 -5.05 6.05 -19.41
N PHE A 196 -4.84 6.45 -18.15
CA PHE A 196 -5.94 6.68 -17.22
C PHE A 196 -6.98 7.66 -17.78
N TRP A 197 -6.55 8.83 -18.25
CA TRP A 197 -7.48 9.83 -18.80
C TRP A 197 -8.15 9.37 -20.10
N GLN A 198 -7.42 8.67 -20.98
CA GLN A 198 -8.00 8.07 -22.19
C GLN A 198 -9.15 7.09 -21.92
N ILE A 199 -9.17 6.44 -20.74
CA ILE A 199 -10.24 5.53 -20.33
C ILE A 199 -11.38 6.29 -19.65
N VAL A 200 -11.02 7.19 -18.73
CA VAL A 200 -11.96 7.80 -17.79
C VAL A 200 -12.75 8.95 -18.41
N GLU A 201 -12.10 9.77 -19.24
CA GLU A 201 -12.71 10.97 -19.84
C GLU A 201 -13.88 10.63 -20.79
N PRO A 202 -13.78 9.68 -21.74
CA PRO A 202 -14.92 9.34 -22.61
C PRO A 202 -16.12 8.83 -21.81
N LYS A 203 -15.88 8.05 -20.75
CA LYS A 203 -16.92 7.53 -19.87
C LYS A 203 -17.59 8.64 -19.06
N ALA A 204 -16.80 9.61 -18.60
CA ALA A 204 -17.31 10.78 -17.92
C ALA A 204 -18.18 11.66 -18.84
N MET A 205 -17.76 11.86 -20.10
CA MET A 205 -18.53 12.61 -21.10
C MET A 205 -19.88 11.94 -21.39
N GLU A 206 -19.86 10.63 -21.66
CA GLU A 206 -21.06 9.80 -21.91
C GLU A 206 -22.04 9.88 -20.71
N ALA A 207 -21.52 9.73 -19.49
CA ALA A 207 -22.33 9.83 -18.28
C ALA A 207 -22.91 11.25 -18.08
N ALA A 208 -22.11 12.30 -18.34
CA ALA A 208 -22.54 13.68 -18.20
C ALA A 208 -23.59 14.09 -19.23
N GLU A 209 -23.54 13.55 -20.45
CA GLU A 209 -24.59 13.71 -21.46
C GLU A 209 -25.87 13.01 -21.01
N ARG A 210 -25.78 11.74 -20.61
CA ARG A 210 -26.92 10.97 -20.10
C ARG A 210 -27.64 11.66 -18.94
N TYR A 211 -26.90 12.20 -17.96
CA TYR A 211 -27.50 12.92 -16.84
C TYR A 211 -28.17 14.23 -17.26
N ARG A 212 -27.60 14.95 -18.24
CA ARG A 212 -28.23 16.17 -18.79
C ARG A 212 -29.55 15.84 -19.48
N ASP A 213 -29.58 14.82 -20.32
CA ASP A 213 -30.80 14.41 -21.03
C ASP A 213 -31.91 13.99 -20.06
N GLN A 214 -31.55 13.30 -18.98
CA GLN A 214 -32.48 12.91 -17.92
C GLN A 214 -33.05 14.13 -17.18
N ILE A 215 -32.20 15.09 -16.82
CA ILE A 215 -32.64 16.34 -16.17
C ILE A 215 -33.59 17.11 -17.09
N GLU A 216 -33.22 17.32 -18.36
CA GLU A 216 -34.06 18.04 -19.32
C GLU A 216 -35.41 17.35 -19.54
N SER A 217 -35.43 16.01 -19.60
CA SER A 217 -36.66 15.23 -19.72
C SER A 217 -37.57 15.41 -18.49
N LEU A 218 -36.99 15.43 -17.29
CA LEU A 218 -37.72 15.69 -16.05
C LEU A 218 -38.21 17.13 -15.97
N GLU A 219 -37.48 18.11 -16.48
CA GLU A 219 -37.93 19.51 -16.47
C GLU A 219 -39.06 19.75 -17.49
N ARG A 220 -38.95 19.19 -18.70
CA ARG A 220 -39.98 19.32 -19.75
C ARG A 220 -41.33 18.73 -19.34
N ASN A 221 -41.33 17.65 -18.56
CA ASN A 221 -42.54 16.94 -18.16
C ASN A 221 -43.20 17.49 -16.89
N ARG A 222 -42.79 18.67 -16.38
CA ARG A 222 -43.22 19.19 -15.08
C ARG A 222 -44.71 19.52 -15.08
N LYS A 223 -45.49 18.83 -14.23
CA LYS A 223 -46.90 19.11 -13.99
C LYS A 223 -47.13 19.30 -12.49
N GLY A 224 -47.32 20.54 -12.05
CA GLY A 224 -47.53 20.87 -10.64
C GLY A 224 -46.29 20.64 -9.76
N GLU A 225 -46.52 20.64 -8.44
CA GLU A 225 -45.49 20.34 -7.44
C GLU A 225 -45.41 18.82 -7.23
N GLU A 226 -44.28 18.22 -7.62
CA GLU A 226 -43.99 16.80 -7.44
C GLU A 226 -42.68 16.66 -6.64
N PRO A 227 -42.74 16.54 -5.30
CA PRO A 227 -41.54 16.51 -4.44
C PRO A 227 -40.53 15.42 -4.81
N LEU A 228 -41.00 14.27 -5.31
CA LEU A 228 -40.12 13.18 -5.78
C LEU A 228 -39.30 13.58 -7.01
N ARG A 229 -39.88 14.36 -7.93
CA ARG A 229 -39.18 14.83 -9.12
C ARG A 229 -38.08 15.81 -8.76
N ASP A 230 -38.37 16.73 -7.85
CA ASP A 230 -37.39 17.72 -7.38
C ASP A 230 -36.19 17.02 -6.74
N LEU A 231 -36.43 16.01 -5.89
CA LEU A 231 -35.37 15.15 -5.33
C LEU A 231 -34.56 14.40 -6.41
N MET A 232 -35.22 13.89 -7.46
CA MET A 232 -34.53 13.22 -8.57
C MET A 232 -33.65 14.18 -9.37
N VAL A 233 -34.12 15.40 -9.64
CA VAL A 233 -33.35 16.44 -10.34
C VAL A 233 -32.14 16.86 -9.50
N GLU A 234 -32.31 17.03 -8.19
CA GLU A 234 -31.20 17.33 -7.27
C GLU A 234 -30.13 16.23 -7.30
N GLU A 235 -30.52 14.96 -7.19
CA GLU A 235 -29.61 13.82 -7.25
C GLU A 235 -28.89 13.72 -8.61
N LEU A 236 -29.61 13.88 -9.72
CA LEU A 236 -29.00 13.87 -11.06
C LEU A 236 -28.04 15.03 -11.27
N THR A 237 -28.35 16.21 -10.72
CA THR A 237 -27.47 17.38 -10.78
C THR A 237 -26.19 17.15 -9.99
N SER A 238 -26.30 16.50 -8.82
CA SER A 238 -25.14 16.06 -8.03
C SER A 238 -24.25 15.09 -8.82
N ARG A 239 -24.84 14.07 -9.46
CA ARG A 239 -24.11 13.12 -10.32
C ARG A 239 -23.46 13.78 -11.53
N LEU A 240 -24.14 14.73 -12.16
CA LEU A 240 -23.59 15.51 -13.27
C LEU A 240 -22.36 16.33 -12.83
N LYS A 241 -22.41 16.93 -11.63
CA LYS A 241 -21.26 17.66 -11.06
C LYS A 241 -20.07 16.74 -10.80
N ILE A 242 -20.31 15.51 -10.34
CA ILE A 242 -19.27 14.50 -10.14
C ILE A 242 -18.66 14.08 -11.48
N ALA A 243 -19.49 13.75 -12.48
CA ALA A 243 -19.02 13.36 -13.81
C ALA A 243 -18.12 14.43 -14.45
N LYS A 244 -18.47 15.71 -14.29
CA LYS A 244 -17.66 16.83 -14.78
C LYS A 244 -16.27 16.94 -14.15
N LYS A 245 -16.01 16.36 -12.97
CA LYS A 245 -14.66 16.34 -12.37
C LYS A 245 -13.65 15.53 -13.17
N PHE A 246 -14.14 14.61 -14.02
CA PHE A 246 -13.34 13.68 -14.80
C PHE A 246 -13.12 14.13 -16.25
N ILE A 247 -13.61 15.32 -16.61
CA ILE A 247 -13.45 15.91 -17.94
C ILE A 247 -12.35 16.96 -17.81
N HIS A 248 -11.23 16.76 -18.50
CA HIS A 248 -10.05 17.61 -18.37
C HIS A 248 -10.00 18.70 -19.44
#